data_AF-A0A955XW77-F1
#
_entry.id   AF-A0A955XW77-F1
#
_cell.length_a   1.000
_cell.length_b   1.000
_cell.length_c   1.000
_cell.angle_alpha   90.00
_cell.angle_beta   90.00
_cell.angle_gamma   90.00
#
_symmetry.space_group_name_H-M   'P 1'
#
loop_
_entity.id
_entity.type
_entity.pdbx_description
1 polymer ?
#
loop_
_entity_poly.entity_id
_entity_poly.type
_entity_poly.pdbx_seq_one_letter_code
_entity_poly.pdbx_strand_id
1 'polypeptide(L)'
;QPFQVGDRITFGSHYGEVKEIGLRMVRIVTLDDNLISIPTNKFLTEEVASGNAGALDMMVVIDFLIAIDADFEEAKRIVYEATVTSKYVYLNKPVAVLLSDQVVGMGVATQVRVKAYVVDTRFEKRFASDVTERVKHAFRKAGIRPPVLTTRRDELAA
;
A
#
# COMPACT_ATOMS: atom_id res chain seq x y z
N GLN A 1 9.46 -5.51 24.48
CA GLN A 1 9.98 -6.24 23.31
C GLN A 1 9.43 -5.53 22.07
N PRO A 2 10.27 -5.09 21.11
CA PRO A 2 9.84 -4.16 20.06
C PRO A 2 8.95 -4.78 18.97
N PHE A 3 8.98 -6.11 18.82
CA PHE A 3 8.14 -6.88 17.90
C PHE A 3 8.07 -8.34 18.38
N GLN A 4 7.13 -9.11 17.82
CA GLN A 4 6.95 -10.53 18.10
C GLN A 4 6.80 -11.38 16.83
N VAL A 5 6.79 -12.70 16.98
CA VAL A 5 6.54 -13.63 15.87
C VAL A 5 5.16 -13.35 15.28
N GLY A 6 5.08 -13.26 13.94
CA GLY A 6 3.89 -12.89 13.19
C GLY A 6 3.81 -11.40 12.83
N ASP A 7 4.66 -10.55 13.41
CA ASP A 7 4.67 -9.13 13.07
C ASP A 7 5.21 -8.87 11.66
N ARG A 8 4.62 -7.89 10.99
CA ARG A 8 5.18 -7.31 9.75
C ARG A 8 6.15 -6.22 10.15
N ILE A 9 7.44 -6.42 9.85
CA ILE A 9 8.48 -5.46 10.18
C ILE A 9 9.25 -5.03 8.95
N THR A 10 9.74 -3.79 8.99
CA THR A 10 10.79 -3.28 8.11
C THR A 10 12.06 -3.14 8.92
N PHE A 11 13.12 -3.80 8.47
CA PHE A 11 14.47 -3.71 9.02
C PHE A 11 15.47 -3.40 7.90
N GLY A 12 16.06 -2.19 7.91
CA GLY A 12 16.84 -1.71 6.79
C GLY A 12 16.02 -1.71 5.49
N SER A 13 16.49 -2.44 4.47
CA SER A 13 15.80 -2.61 3.19
C SER A 13 14.85 -3.82 3.13
N HIS A 14 14.71 -4.56 4.23
CA HIS A 14 13.96 -5.80 4.25
C HIS A 14 12.60 -5.62 4.90
N TYR A 15 11.55 -5.95 4.17
CA TYR A 15 10.18 -6.02 4.67
C TYR A 15 9.69 -7.45 4.69
N GLY A 16 9.14 -7.91 5.81
CA GLY A 16 8.67 -9.28 5.94
C GLY A 16 7.94 -9.57 7.25
N GLU A 17 7.45 -10.80 7.36
CA GLU A 17 6.85 -11.35 8.57
C GLU A 17 7.93 -11.99 9.45
N VAL A 18 7.95 -11.66 10.75
CA VAL A 18 8.83 -12.32 11.71
C VAL A 18 8.40 -13.77 11.88
N LYS A 19 9.25 -14.70 11.46
CA LYS A 19 8.97 -16.14 11.54
C LYS A 19 9.47 -16.77 12.83
N GLU A 20 10.65 -16.33 13.28
CA GLU A 20 11.34 -16.90 14.44
C GLU A 20 12.25 -15.86 15.10
N ILE A 21 12.28 -15.86 16.43
CA ILE A 21 13.21 -15.07 17.24
C ILE A 21 14.07 -16.04 18.03
N GLY A 22 15.31 -16.24 17.60
CA GLY A 22 16.32 -17.03 18.30
C GLY A 22 17.24 -16.18 19.16
N LEU A 23 18.14 -16.83 19.91
CA LEU A 23 19.08 -16.15 20.80
C LEU A 23 20.08 -15.24 20.07
N ARG A 24 20.47 -15.61 18.84
CA ARG A 24 21.48 -14.89 18.04
C ARG A 24 20.96 -14.33 16.73
N MET A 25 19.82 -14.82 16.25
CA MET A 25 19.28 -14.49 14.95
C MET A 25 17.76 -14.32 15.04
N VAL A 26 17.24 -13.38 14.28
CA VAL A 26 15.81 -13.25 13.96
C VAL A 26 15.63 -13.62 12.50
N ARG A 27 14.62 -14.43 12.19
CA ARG A 27 14.27 -14.79 10.82
C ARG A 27 13.01 -14.08 10.39
N ILE A 28 13.08 -13.42 9.24
CA ILE A 28 11.93 -12.82 8.58
C ILE A 28 11.71 -13.50 7.22
N VAL A 29 10.44 -13.63 6.82
CA VAL A 29 10.07 -14.12 5.49
C VAL A 29 9.49 -12.94 4.70
N THR A 30 10.09 -12.64 3.55
CA THR A 30 9.62 -11.55 2.69
C THR A 30 8.33 -11.94 1.96
N LEU A 31 7.75 -10.98 1.24
CA LEU A 31 6.60 -11.22 0.38
C LEU A 31 6.89 -12.17 -0.79
N ASP A 32 8.16 -12.26 -1.20
CA ASP A 32 8.65 -13.15 -2.25
C ASP A 32 9.13 -14.50 -1.67
N ASP A 33 8.73 -14.83 -0.44
CA ASP A 33 9.09 -16.07 0.26
C ASP A 33 10.60 -16.25 0.53
N ASN A 34 11.38 -15.17 0.52
CA ASN A 34 12.79 -15.21 0.87
C ASN A 34 12.95 -15.25 2.40
N LEU A 35 13.75 -16.19 2.91
CA LEU A 35 14.11 -16.26 4.32
C LEU A 35 15.36 -15.42 4.60
N ILE A 36 15.19 -14.33 5.34
CA ILE A 36 16.27 -13.42 5.73
C ILE A 36 16.60 -13.65 7.20
N SER A 37 17.90 -13.83 7.49
CA SER A 37 18.39 -14.04 8.86
C SER A 37 19.19 -12.82 9.32
N ILE A 38 18.73 -12.16 10.37
CA ILE A 38 19.30 -10.91 10.89
C ILE A 38 19.89 -11.17 12.29
N PRO A 39 21.17 -10.83 12.54
CA PRO A 39 21.75 -10.95 13.88
C PRO A 39 21.01 -10.12 14.94
N THR A 40 20.72 -10.71 16.09
CA THR A 40 19.91 -10.08 17.16
C THR A 40 20.53 -8.77 17.66
N ASN A 41 21.87 -8.68 17.70
CA ASN A 41 22.56 -7.47 18.16
C ASN A 41 22.26 -6.24 17.29
N LYS A 42 21.92 -6.41 16.01
CA LYS A 42 21.57 -5.29 15.12
C LYS A 42 20.27 -4.60 15.53
N PHE A 43 19.31 -5.35 16.07
CA PHE A 43 18.03 -4.80 16.56
C PHE A 43 18.17 -3.94 17.82
N LEU A 44 19.34 -3.94 18.46
CA LEU A 44 19.63 -3.07 19.60
C LEU A 44 20.20 -1.71 19.19
N THR A 45 20.72 -1.61 17.96
CA THR A 45 21.43 -0.42 17.47
C THR A 45 20.76 0.25 16.29
N GLU A 46 19.93 -0.49 15.55
CA GLU A 46 19.25 -0.02 14.34
C GLU A 46 17.74 0.13 14.60
N GLU A 47 17.11 1.05 13.87
CA GLU A 47 15.67 1.28 13.94
C GLU A 47 14.87 0.14 13.29
N VAL A 48 13.70 -0.14 13.85
CA VAL A 48 12.77 -1.17 13.37
C VAL A 48 11.40 -0.54 13.25
N ALA A 49 10.80 -0.58 12.07
CA ALA A 49 9.41 -0.20 11.90
C ALA A 49 8.54 -1.46 12.00
N SER A 50 7.53 -1.46 12.89
CA SER A 50 6.51 -2.50 12.96
C SER A 50 5.21 -1.99 12.36
N GLY A 51 4.63 -2.73 11.41
CA GLY A 51 3.40 -2.37 10.73
C GLY A 51 2.15 -2.65 11.56
N ASN A 52 2.19 -3.67 12.40
CA ASN A 52 1.03 -4.16 13.16
C ASN A 52 1.23 -4.15 14.68
N ALA A 53 2.47 -4.05 15.18
CA ALA A 53 2.79 -4.00 16.61
C ALA A 53 2.06 -5.07 17.45
N GLY A 54 2.03 -6.30 16.94
CA GLY A 54 1.35 -7.43 17.57
C GLY A 54 -0.15 -7.57 17.30
N ALA A 55 -0.77 -6.60 16.64
CA ALA A 55 -2.16 -6.72 16.19
C ALA A 55 -2.27 -7.66 14.98
N LEU A 56 -3.44 -8.28 14.80
CA LEU A 56 -3.73 -9.06 13.59
C LEU A 56 -3.90 -8.13 12.38
N ASP A 57 -4.47 -6.94 12.62
CA ASP A 57 -4.75 -5.95 11.59
C ASP A 57 -3.58 -4.99 11.36
N MET A 58 -3.50 -4.43 10.15
CA MET A 58 -2.43 -3.52 9.75
C MET A 58 -2.93 -2.51 8.71
N MET A 59 -2.41 -1.27 8.74
CA MET A 59 -2.73 -0.29 7.71
C MET A 59 -2.05 -0.65 6.39
N VAL A 60 -2.84 -0.68 5.32
CA VAL A 60 -2.39 -0.78 3.93
C VAL A 60 -2.71 0.55 3.24
N VAL A 61 -1.73 1.05 2.49
CA VAL A 61 -1.85 2.28 1.69
C VAL A 61 -1.88 1.89 0.23
N ILE A 62 -2.86 2.39 -0.52
CA ILE A 62 -3.01 2.13 -1.96
C ILE A 62 -3.15 3.48 -2.66
N ASP A 63 -2.33 3.68 -3.68
CA ASP A 63 -2.28 4.93 -4.43
C ASP A 63 -2.81 4.71 -5.85
N PHE A 64 -3.71 5.60 -6.26
CA PHE A 64 -4.22 5.71 -7.63
C PHE A 64 -3.83 7.05 -8.21
N LEU A 65 -3.62 7.08 -9.53
CA LEU A 65 -3.34 8.32 -10.26
C LEU A 65 -4.46 8.58 -11.25
N ILE A 66 -5.00 9.79 -11.21
CA ILE A 66 -5.99 10.29 -12.14
C ILE A 66 -5.45 11.56 -12.82
N ALA A 67 -6.01 11.88 -13.99
CA ALA A 67 -5.72 13.15 -14.64
C ALA A 67 -6.16 14.33 -13.75
N ILE A 68 -5.46 15.46 -13.83
CA ILE A 68 -5.74 16.64 -12.99
C ILE A 68 -7.12 17.25 -13.24
N ASP A 69 -7.67 17.04 -14.43
CA ASP A 69 -9.00 17.48 -14.87
C ASP A 69 -10.09 16.42 -14.65
N ALA A 70 -9.74 15.27 -14.07
CA ALA A 70 -10.71 14.23 -13.75
C ALA A 70 -11.62 14.64 -12.57
N ASP A 71 -12.82 14.07 -12.55
CA ASP A 71 -13.76 14.23 -11.42
C ASP A 71 -13.20 13.55 -10.16
N PHE A 72 -12.54 14.36 -9.31
CA PHE A 72 -11.90 13.89 -8.10
C PHE A 72 -12.91 13.48 -7.01
N GLU A 73 -14.12 14.05 -7.02
CA GLU A 73 -15.16 13.71 -6.04
C GLU A 73 -15.69 12.31 -6.32
N GLU A 74 -15.98 12.02 -7.59
CA GLU A 74 -16.39 10.69 -8.04
C GLU A 74 -15.27 9.67 -7.85
N ALA A 75 -14.02 10.04 -8.16
CA ALA A 75 -12.86 9.18 -7.92
C ALA A 75 -12.73 8.81 -6.42
N LYS A 76 -12.85 9.80 -5.53
CA LYS A 76 -12.79 9.60 -4.08
C LYS A 76 -13.91 8.67 -3.60
N ARG A 77 -15.14 8.86 -4.10
CA ARG A 77 -16.30 8.02 -3.78
C ARG A 77 -16.06 6.56 -4.21
N ILE A 78 -15.65 6.35 -5.45
CA ILE A 78 -15.36 5.02 -5.99
C ILE A 78 -14.27 4.30 -5.18
N VAL A 79 -13.17 4.99 -4.87
CA VAL A 79 -12.06 4.42 -4.10
C VAL A 79 -12.52 4.04 -2.69
N TYR A 80 -13.31 4.90 -2.05
CA TYR A 80 -13.87 4.62 -0.74
C TYR A 80 -14.79 3.40 -0.76
N GLU A 81 -15.76 3.35 -1.68
CA GLU A 81 -16.72 2.25 -1.83
C GLU A 81 -16.02 0.91 -2.13
N ALA A 82 -15.07 0.90 -3.06
CA ALA A 82 -14.30 -0.30 -3.38
C ALA A 82 -13.52 -0.82 -2.16
N THR A 83 -13.03 0.08 -1.32
CA THR A 83 -12.27 -0.24 -0.11
C THR A 83 -13.15 -0.81 0.99
N VAL A 84 -14.25 -0.14 1.34
CA VAL A 84 -15.13 -0.57 2.46
C VAL A 84 -15.94 -1.83 2.13
N THR A 85 -16.11 -2.15 0.84
CA THR A 85 -16.79 -3.38 0.39
C THR A 85 -15.83 -4.56 0.16
N SER A 86 -14.53 -4.37 0.37
CA SER A 86 -13.57 -5.47 0.26
C SER A 86 -13.74 -6.45 1.42
N LYS A 87 -13.71 -7.76 1.15
CA LYS A 87 -13.83 -8.78 2.20
C LYS A 87 -12.64 -8.81 3.18
N TYR A 88 -11.53 -8.15 2.84
CA TYR A 88 -10.32 -8.13 3.64
C TYR A 88 -10.21 -6.90 4.54
N VAL A 89 -11.12 -5.92 4.42
CA VAL A 89 -11.03 -4.66 5.15
C VAL A 89 -11.50 -4.82 6.60
N TYR A 90 -10.80 -4.20 7.53
CA TYR A 90 -11.15 -4.15 8.94
C TYR A 90 -11.87 -2.83 9.27
N LEU A 91 -13.21 -2.88 9.30
CA LEU A 91 -14.06 -1.70 9.43
C LEU A 91 -14.12 -1.09 10.83
N ASN A 92 -13.58 -1.75 11.86
CA ASN A 92 -13.50 -1.18 13.21
C ASN A 92 -12.45 -0.06 13.30
N LYS A 93 -11.65 0.15 12.26
CA LYS A 93 -10.69 1.27 12.14
C LYS A 93 -11.07 2.14 10.94
N PRO A 94 -10.74 3.45 10.97
CA PRO A 94 -11.18 4.37 9.94
C PRO A 94 -10.54 4.07 8.58
N VAL A 95 -11.32 4.30 7.52
CA VAL A 95 -10.86 4.34 6.14
C VAL A 95 -10.78 5.80 5.71
N ALA A 96 -9.61 6.24 5.24
CA ALA A 96 -9.38 7.61 4.81
C ALA A 96 -8.95 7.63 3.33
N VAL A 97 -9.60 8.48 2.54
CA VAL A 97 -9.20 8.77 1.15
C VAL A 97 -8.70 10.20 1.08
N LEU A 98 -7.43 10.36 0.73
CA LEU A 98 -6.68 11.61 0.67
C LEU A 98 -6.37 11.94 -0.78
N LEU A 99 -6.37 13.23 -1.10
CA LEU A 99 -6.00 13.76 -2.41
C LEU A 99 -4.74 14.60 -2.27
N SER A 100 -3.83 14.46 -3.23
CA SER A 100 -2.67 15.33 -3.36
C SER A 100 -2.23 15.40 -4.81
N ASP A 101 -1.94 16.59 -5.31
CA ASP A 101 -1.35 16.73 -6.64
C ASP A 101 0.14 16.49 -6.59
N GLN A 102 0.65 15.80 -7.61
CA GLN A 102 2.06 15.50 -7.74
C GLN A 102 2.52 15.60 -9.20
N VAL A 103 3.77 16.03 -9.36
CA VAL A 103 4.41 16.07 -10.68
C VAL A 103 4.83 14.66 -11.06
N VAL A 104 4.36 14.19 -12.22
CA VAL A 104 4.67 12.87 -12.77
C VAL A 104 5.24 13.05 -14.17
N GLY A 105 6.56 12.90 -14.31
CA GLY A 105 7.26 13.18 -15.55
C GLY A 105 7.19 14.66 -15.92
N MET A 106 6.64 14.97 -17.09
CA MET A 106 6.41 16.36 -17.55
C MET A 106 4.99 16.86 -17.29
N GLY A 107 4.13 16.06 -16.65
CA GLY A 107 2.74 16.41 -16.35
C GLY A 107 2.46 16.51 -14.86
N VAL A 108 1.24 16.94 -14.53
CA VAL A 108 0.70 16.90 -13.18
C VAL A 108 -0.41 15.86 -13.12
N ALA A 109 -0.44 15.08 -12.04
CA ALA A 109 -1.47 14.09 -11.77
C ALA A 109 -2.01 14.27 -10.36
N THR A 110 -3.30 14.01 -10.18
CA THR A 110 -3.89 13.94 -8.84
C THR A 110 -3.72 12.52 -8.31
N GLN A 111 -3.05 12.38 -7.17
CA GLN A 111 -2.94 11.14 -6.44
C GLN A 111 -4.16 10.98 -5.51
N VAL A 112 -4.88 9.88 -5.68
CA VAL A 112 -5.94 9.43 -4.77
C VAL A 112 -5.36 8.32 -3.90
N ARG A 113 -5.03 8.64 -2.65
CA ARG A 113 -4.44 7.74 -1.67
C ARG A 113 -5.49 7.24 -0.70
N VAL A 114 -5.72 5.93 -0.67
CA VAL A 114 -6.55 5.31 0.37
C VAL A 114 -5.69 4.65 1.45
N LYS A 115 -6.03 4.93 2.70
CA LYS A 115 -5.48 4.31 3.90
C LYS A 115 -6.60 3.51 4.57
N ALA A 116 -6.41 2.21 4.70
CA ALA A 116 -7.38 1.31 5.30
C ALA A 116 -6.67 0.17 6.03
N TYR A 117 -7.32 -0.43 7.02
CA TYR A 117 -6.77 -1.54 7.77
C TYR A 117 -7.22 -2.86 7.16
N VAL A 118 -6.30 -3.81 7.01
CA VAL A 118 -6.61 -5.19 6.61
C VAL A 118 -6.89 -6.03 7.86
N VAL A 119 -7.84 -6.97 7.80
CA VAL A 119 -8.23 -7.83 8.95
C VAL A 119 -7.11 -8.74 9.45
N ASP A 120 -6.23 -9.18 8.54
CA ASP A 120 -5.07 -10.02 8.82
C ASP A 120 -3.93 -9.56 7.91
N THR A 121 -2.75 -9.31 8.49
CA THR A 121 -1.57 -8.85 7.76
C THR A 121 -1.21 -9.72 6.56
N ARG A 122 -1.52 -11.02 6.59
CA ARG A 122 -1.27 -11.97 5.49
C ARG A 122 -2.07 -11.65 4.23
N PHE A 123 -3.19 -10.92 4.38
CA PHE A 123 -4.01 -10.51 3.25
C PHE A 123 -3.59 -9.18 2.65
N GLU A 124 -2.50 -8.54 3.09
CA GLU A 124 -2.08 -7.21 2.62
C GLU A 124 -2.10 -7.06 1.08
N LYS A 125 -1.54 -8.03 0.34
CA LYS A 125 -1.47 -7.99 -1.12
C LYS A 125 -2.79 -8.36 -1.78
N ARG A 126 -3.54 -9.30 -1.18
CA ARG A 126 -4.86 -9.69 -1.69
C ARG A 126 -5.87 -8.55 -1.53
N PHE A 127 -5.79 -7.82 -0.42
CA PHE A 127 -6.56 -6.61 -0.20
C PHE A 127 -6.22 -5.52 -1.21
N ALA A 128 -4.93 -5.21 -1.38
CA ALA A 128 -4.49 -4.23 -2.35
C ALA A 128 -4.92 -4.58 -3.79
N SER A 129 -4.82 -5.86 -4.20
CA SER A 129 -5.26 -6.31 -5.52
C SER A 129 -6.76 -6.18 -5.71
N ASP A 130 -7.57 -6.66 -4.75
CA ASP A 130 -9.04 -6.61 -4.83
C ASP A 130 -9.56 -5.17 -4.94
N VAL A 131 -9.05 -4.26 -4.11
CA VAL A 131 -9.40 -2.84 -4.19
C VAL A 131 -8.95 -2.24 -5.52
N THR A 132 -7.73 -2.55 -5.97
CA THR A 132 -7.19 -2.03 -7.23
C THR A 132 -8.02 -2.45 -8.44
N GLU A 133 -8.42 -3.72 -8.49
CA GLU A 133 -9.24 -4.26 -9.59
C GLU A 133 -10.62 -3.58 -9.63
N ARG A 134 -11.29 -3.48 -8.47
CA ARG A 134 -12.61 -2.83 -8.36
C ARG A 134 -12.55 -1.37 -8.76
N VAL A 135 -11.56 -0.64 -8.27
CA VAL A 135 -11.35 0.78 -8.62
C VAL A 135 -11.10 0.93 -10.11
N LYS A 136 -10.22 0.11 -10.72
CA LYS A 136 -9.98 0.14 -12.17
C LYS A 136 -11.24 -0.10 -12.99
N HIS A 137 -12.08 -1.04 -12.58
CA HIS A 137 -13.36 -1.30 -13.25
C HIS A 137 -14.32 -0.12 -13.12
N ALA A 138 -14.45 0.46 -11.93
CA ALA A 138 -15.34 1.58 -11.67
C ALA A 138 -14.87 2.87 -12.34
N PHE A 139 -13.57 3.20 -12.29
CA PHE A 139 -12.98 4.34 -13.00
C PHE A 139 -13.25 4.27 -14.50
N ARG A 140 -13.08 3.09 -15.11
CA ARG A 140 -13.39 2.90 -16.54
C ARG A 140 -14.84 3.19 -16.86
N LYS A 141 -15.78 2.78 -16.00
CA LYS A 141 -17.22 3.03 -16.18
C LYS A 141 -17.59 4.50 -15.97
N ALA A 142 -16.93 5.17 -15.04
CA ALA A 142 -17.15 6.58 -14.72
C ALA A 142 -16.40 7.56 -15.65
N GLY A 143 -15.60 7.05 -16.60
CA GLY A 143 -14.80 7.89 -17.50
C GLY A 143 -13.60 8.57 -16.82
N ILE A 144 -13.21 8.13 -15.63
CA ILE A 144 -12.04 8.64 -14.92
C ILE A 144 -10.79 8.10 -15.62
N ARG A 145 -10.03 9.00 -16.23
CA ARG A 145 -8.84 8.67 -17.03
C ARG A 145 -7.56 8.75 -16.18
N PRO A 146 -6.56 7.89 -16.47
CA PRO A 146 -5.23 8.05 -15.93
C PRO A 146 -4.59 9.35 -16.48
N PRO A 147 -3.56 9.90 -15.81
CA PRO A 147 -2.86 11.06 -16.31
C PRO A 147 -2.23 10.76 -17.69
N VAL A 148 -2.30 11.73 -18.60
CA VAL A 148 -1.63 11.65 -19.90
C VAL A 148 -0.15 11.93 -19.67
N LEU A 149 0.69 10.92 -19.91
CA LEU A 149 2.13 11.09 -19.94
C LEU A 149 2.51 11.56 -21.35
N THR A 150 2.66 12.87 -21.56
CA THR A 150 3.18 13.38 -22.83
C THR A 150 4.58 12.81 -23.04
N THR A 151 4.74 12.00 -24.09
CA THR A 151 6.06 11.53 -24.50
C THR A 151 6.56 12.42 -25.64
N ARG A 152 7.87 12.67 -25.68
CA ARG A 152 8.55 13.54 -26.68
C ARG A 152 8.29 13.17 -28.15
N ARG A 153 7.64 12.03 -28.44
CA ARG A 153 7.23 11.62 -29.79
C ARG A 153 5.98 12.35 -30.27
N ASP A 154 5.13 12.82 -29.37
CA ASP A 154 3.86 13.46 -29.72
C ASP A 154 4.05 14.92 -30.18
N GLU A 155 5.20 15.54 -29.84
CA GLU A 155 5.56 16.91 -30.26
C GLU A 155 6.12 17.00 -31.70
N LEU A 156 6.56 15.89 -32.29
CA LEU A 156 7.11 15.87 -33.67
C LEU A 156 6.04 15.57 -34.74
N ALA A 157 4.79 15.33 -34.32
CA ALA A 157 3.68 14.98 -35.19
C ALA A 157 2.56 16.04 -35.24
N ALA A 158 2.77 17.20 -34.62
CA ALA A 158 1.88 18.36 -34.63
C ALA A 158 2.57 19.55 -35.31
#